data_AF-A0AAC8TGW5-F1
#
_entry.id   AF-A0AAC8TGW5-F1
#
_cell.length_a   1.000
_cell.length_b   1.000
_cell.length_c   1.000
_cell.angle_alpha   90.00
_cell.angle_beta   90.00
_cell.angle_gamma   90.00
#
_symmetry.space_group_name_H-M   'P 1'
#
loop_
_entity.id
_entity.type
_entity.pdbx_description
1 polymer ?
#
loop_
_entity_poly.entity_id
_entity_poly.type
_entity_poly.pdbx_seq_one_letter_code
_entity_poly.pdbx_strand_id
1 'polypeptide(L)'
;MNKLKRSGHARCALVVPEGTLFRGGAFARARQELLNNYDLFMVVSLPPGAFAPYSNVKTSLLFFERGGPTREVLYQRIEARPGQKGFNKNTPLSDEHFELARATWNGWASYRRGAHPRPAATGWCWIESYREIEARGFDLSSRKPEDRSQDEIPNVADLTARLLASTSDLHQLIQRLHKKLSARVGL
;
A
#
# COMPACT_ATOMS: atom_id res chain seq x y z
N MET A 1 5.18 17.90 5.29
CA MET A 1 4.36 18.13 6.49
C MET A 1 4.47 19.57 7.02
N ASN A 2 5.67 20.16 7.07
CA ASN A 2 5.94 21.51 7.61
C ASN A 2 5.27 22.73 6.92
N LYS A 3 4.55 22.52 5.81
CA LYS A 3 3.83 23.58 5.08
C LYS A 3 2.34 23.66 5.42
N LEU A 4 1.81 22.72 6.21
CA LEU A 4 0.46 22.83 6.76
C LEU A 4 0.38 24.03 7.70
N LYS A 5 -0.68 24.84 7.56
CA LYS A 5 -0.91 26.00 8.43
C LYS A 5 -0.85 25.57 9.90
N ARG A 6 -0.13 26.35 10.71
CA ARG A 6 0.09 26.02 12.12
C ARG A 6 -1.16 26.20 12.98
N SER A 7 -2.05 27.10 12.61
CA SER A 7 -3.33 27.36 13.28
C SER A 7 -4.51 26.67 12.58
N GLY A 8 -5.46 26.18 13.37
CA GLY A 8 -6.69 25.53 12.89
C GLY A 8 -6.52 24.07 12.44
N HIS A 9 -7.58 23.51 11.86
CA HIS A 9 -7.65 22.12 11.37
C HIS A 9 -7.22 22.01 9.91
N ALA A 10 -5.96 22.35 9.62
CA ALA A 10 -5.43 22.24 8.27
C ALA A 10 -5.34 20.76 7.86
N ARG A 11 -5.88 20.40 6.69
CA ARG A 11 -5.96 19.03 6.18
C ARG A 11 -5.01 18.82 5.00
N CYS A 12 -4.52 17.60 4.84
CA CYS A 12 -3.69 17.18 3.72
C CYS A 12 -4.14 15.80 3.21
N ALA A 13 -4.13 15.64 1.89
CA ALA A 13 -4.18 14.36 1.22
C ALA A 13 -2.83 14.15 0.51
N LEU A 14 -2.21 12.99 0.71
CA LEU A 14 -0.92 12.66 0.12
C LEU A 14 -1.00 11.33 -0.63
N VAL A 15 -0.55 11.33 -1.88
CA VAL A 15 -0.39 10.11 -2.69
C VAL A 15 1.03 9.58 -2.48
N VAL A 16 1.15 8.32 -2.09
CA VAL A 16 2.45 7.67 -1.88
C VAL A 16 2.49 6.27 -2.51
N PRO A 17 3.67 5.80 -2.97
CA PRO A 17 3.87 4.37 -3.23
C PRO A 17 3.69 3.55 -1.96
N GLU A 18 3.09 2.36 -2.04
CA GLU A 18 2.81 1.55 -0.84
C GLU A 18 4.08 1.15 -0.08
N GLY A 19 5.22 1.04 -0.75
CA GLY A 19 6.53 0.82 -0.11
C GLY A 19 6.87 1.83 0.99
N THR A 20 6.37 3.07 0.86
CA THR A 20 6.58 4.11 1.89
C THR A 20 5.86 3.79 3.21
N LEU A 21 4.88 2.88 3.19
CA LEU A 21 4.05 2.54 4.35
C LEU A 21 4.66 1.47 5.24
N PHE A 22 5.63 0.68 4.76
CA PHE A 22 6.21 -0.42 5.54
C PHE A 22 7.75 -0.45 5.54
N ARG A 23 8.42 0.18 4.55
CA ARG A 23 9.90 0.17 4.50
C ARG A 23 10.52 0.84 5.73
N GLY A 24 11.69 0.35 6.14
CA GLY A 24 12.44 0.88 7.27
C GLY A 24 13.14 2.23 7.01
N GLY A 25 14.07 2.59 7.89
CA GLY A 25 14.94 3.75 7.73
C GLY A 25 14.21 5.10 7.76
N ALA A 26 14.46 5.95 6.77
CA ALA A 26 13.83 7.27 6.68
C ALA A 26 12.30 7.20 6.58
N PHE A 27 11.75 6.18 5.92
CA PHE A 27 10.30 6.00 5.82
C PHE A 27 9.67 5.67 7.17
N ALA A 28 10.30 4.80 7.98
CA ALA A 28 9.81 4.48 9.32
C ALA A 28 9.78 5.73 10.21
N ARG A 29 10.84 6.55 10.19
CA ARG A 29 10.88 7.83 10.92
C ARG A 29 9.78 8.79 10.47
N ALA A 30 9.55 8.92 9.17
CA ALA A 30 8.49 9.77 8.65
C ALA A 30 7.08 9.30 9.07
N ARG A 31 6.83 7.98 9.13
CA ARG A 31 5.56 7.43 9.61
C ARG A 31 5.35 7.67 11.10
N GLN A 32 6.39 7.48 11.91
CA GLN A 32 6.36 7.81 13.34
C GLN A 32 6.06 9.30 13.56
N GLU A 33 6.77 10.18 12.84
CA GLU A 33 6.53 11.62 12.93
C GLU A 33 5.09 12.00 12.52
N LEU A 34 4.59 11.38 11.45
CA LEU A 34 3.21 11.57 10.99
C LEU A 34 2.21 11.19 12.08
N LEU A 35 2.31 9.98 12.63
CA LEU A 35 1.37 9.46 13.63
C LEU A 35 1.45 10.20 14.97
N ASN A 36 2.64 10.66 15.36
CA ASN A 36 2.85 11.32 16.65
C ASN A 36 2.44 12.80 16.63
N ASN A 37 2.55 13.48 15.49
CA ASN A 37 2.36 14.93 15.40
C ASN A 37 1.10 15.36 14.62
N TYR A 38 0.49 14.43 13.87
CA TYR A 38 -0.67 14.69 13.04
C TYR A 38 -1.73 13.61 13.24
N ASP A 39 -2.98 13.99 13.01
CA ASP A 39 -4.09 13.05 13.06
C ASP A 39 -4.26 12.45 11.66
N LEU A 40 -3.48 11.40 11.36
CA LEU A 40 -3.79 10.50 10.25
C LEU A 40 -5.08 9.75 10.58
N PHE A 41 -6.14 10.05 9.86
CA PHE A 41 -7.48 9.51 10.14
C PHE A 41 -7.98 8.55 9.07
N MET A 42 -7.38 8.53 7.88
CA MET A 42 -7.79 7.61 6.81
C MET A 42 -6.63 7.27 5.86
N VAL A 43 -6.55 5.99 5.50
CA VAL A 43 -5.65 5.44 4.48
C VAL A 43 -6.50 4.74 3.43
N VAL A 44 -6.38 5.18 2.17
CA VAL A 44 -7.05 4.53 1.04
C VAL A 44 -6.02 3.81 0.19
N SER A 45 -6.14 2.50 0.07
CA SER A 45 -5.28 1.68 -0.76
C SER A 45 -5.86 1.57 -2.16
N LEU A 46 -5.12 2.06 -3.15
CA LEU A 46 -5.44 1.91 -4.56
C LEU A 46 -4.76 0.65 -5.10
N PRO A 47 -5.38 -0.09 -6.01
CA PRO A 47 -4.78 -1.29 -6.61
C PRO A 47 -3.76 -0.92 -7.70
N PRO A 48 -2.95 -1.90 -8.17
CA PRO A 48 -1.99 -1.68 -9.24
C PRO A 48 -2.63 -1.11 -10.51
N GLY A 49 -1.86 -0.30 -11.26
CA GLY A 49 -2.34 0.36 -12.47
C GLY A 49 -3.23 1.57 -12.24
N ALA A 50 -3.36 2.08 -11.00
CA ALA A 50 -4.15 3.28 -10.73
C ALA A 50 -3.63 4.56 -11.44
N PHE A 51 -2.33 4.63 -11.73
CA PHE A 51 -1.69 5.80 -12.34
C PHE A 51 -0.91 5.44 -13.59
N ALA A 52 -0.93 6.30 -14.61
CA ALA A 52 -0.04 6.22 -15.77
C ALA A 52 1.43 6.36 -15.31
N PRO A 53 2.39 5.57 -15.85
CA PRO A 53 2.32 4.68 -17.00
C PRO A 53 1.77 3.26 -16.72
N TYR A 54 0.82 3.10 -15.79
CA TYR A 54 0.16 1.84 -15.41
C TYR A 54 1.14 0.80 -14.85
N SER A 55 1.96 1.25 -13.89
CA SER A 55 2.90 0.37 -13.22
C SER A 55 2.18 -0.62 -12.29
N ASN A 56 2.82 -1.75 -12.04
CA ASN A 56 2.36 -2.72 -11.04
C ASN A 56 2.62 -2.26 -9.59
N VAL A 57 3.15 -1.05 -9.39
CA VAL A 57 3.39 -0.51 -8.05
C VAL A 57 2.07 -0.03 -7.48
N LYS A 58 1.69 -0.64 -6.36
CA LYS A 58 0.51 -0.24 -5.60
C LYS A 58 0.73 1.11 -4.91
N THR A 59 -0.31 1.92 -4.83
CA THR A 59 -0.27 3.27 -4.25
C THR A 59 -1.31 3.43 -3.16
N SER A 60 -1.10 4.41 -2.29
CA SER A 60 -1.99 4.71 -1.19
C SER A 60 -2.20 6.21 -1.05
N LEU A 61 -3.39 6.60 -0.62
CA LEU A 61 -3.76 7.95 -0.26
C LEU A 61 -3.78 8.04 1.27
N LEU A 62 -3.04 9.01 1.83
CA LEU A 62 -3.02 9.30 3.25
C LEU A 62 -3.77 10.60 3.50
N PHE A 63 -4.78 10.57 4.36
CA PHE A 63 -5.55 11.75 4.76
C PHE A 63 -5.28 12.04 6.23
N PHE A 64 -4.69 13.19 6.48
CA PHE A 64 -4.31 13.60 7.83
C PHE A 64 -4.55 15.10 8.03
N GLU A 65 -4.72 15.49 9.28
CA GLU A 65 -4.89 16.89 9.65
C GLU A 65 -4.05 17.31 10.83
N ARG A 66 -3.93 18.61 10.99
CA ARG A 66 -3.33 19.21 12.18
C ARG A 66 -4.38 19.17 13.30
N GLY A 67 -4.08 18.46 14.38
CA GLY A 67 -5.06 18.25 15.45
C GLY A 67 -4.54 17.46 16.66
N GLY A 68 -3.26 17.09 16.67
CA GLY A 68 -2.68 16.21 17.69
C GLY A 68 -2.25 14.87 17.08
N PRO A 69 -1.83 13.90 17.90
CA PRO A 69 -1.43 12.57 17.45
C PRO A 69 -2.62 11.77 16.92
N THR A 70 -2.33 10.85 16.00
CA THR A 70 -3.27 9.83 15.53
C THR A 70 -3.79 8.99 16.70
N ARG A 71 -5.08 8.72 16.70
CA ARG A 71 -5.73 7.79 17.64
C ARG A 71 -6.19 6.52 16.97
N GLU A 72 -6.91 6.68 15.86
CA GLU A 72 -7.47 5.59 15.07
C GLU A 72 -7.40 5.96 13.59
N VAL A 73 -7.12 4.97 12.76
CA VAL A 73 -6.98 5.11 11.31
C VAL A 73 -8.02 4.22 10.64
N LEU A 74 -8.86 4.83 9.80
CA LEU A 74 -9.73 4.11 8.89
C LEU A 74 -8.93 3.62 7.67
N TYR A 75 -8.95 2.33 7.41
CA TYR A 75 -8.42 1.75 6.18
C TYR A 75 -9.57 1.43 5.22
N GLN A 76 -9.41 1.83 3.97
CA GLN A 76 -10.31 1.46 2.87
C GLN A 76 -9.49 0.97 1.70
N ARG A 77 -9.75 -0.25 1.23
CA ARG A 77 -9.19 -0.75 -0.04
C ARG A 77 -10.16 -0.46 -1.17
N ILE A 78 -9.64 0.05 -2.28
CA ILE A 78 -10.35 0.12 -3.56
C ILE A 78 -10.01 -1.15 -4.32
N GLU A 79 -11.03 -1.81 -4.85
CA GLU A 79 -10.86 -2.99 -5.68
C GLU A 79 -11.30 -2.71 -7.12
N ALA A 80 -10.72 -3.47 -8.04
CA ALA A 80 -11.24 -3.56 -9.39
C ALA A 80 -12.55 -4.37 -9.37
N ARG A 81 -13.38 -4.24 -10.41
CA ARG A 81 -14.62 -5.02 -10.51
C ARG A 81 -14.33 -6.52 -10.55
N PRO A 82 -15.25 -7.39 -10.09
CA PRO A 82 -15.09 -8.84 -10.24
C PRO A 82 -14.74 -9.22 -11.69
N GLY A 83 -13.65 -9.97 -11.87
CA GLY A 83 -13.13 -10.37 -13.19
C GLY A 83 -12.12 -9.40 -13.82
N GLN A 84 -11.92 -8.21 -13.26
CA GLN A 84 -10.91 -7.26 -13.71
C GLN A 84 -9.59 -7.48 -12.95
N LYS A 85 -8.51 -7.83 -13.66
CA LYS A 85 -7.19 -8.09 -13.06
C LYS A 85 -6.48 -6.84 -12.50
N GLY A 86 -6.99 -5.65 -12.80
CA GLY A 86 -6.43 -4.37 -12.36
C GLY A 86 -6.79 -3.24 -13.31
N PHE A 87 -6.22 -2.07 -13.07
CA PHE A 87 -6.46 -0.88 -13.90
C PHE A 87 -5.43 -0.77 -15.02
N ASN A 88 -5.89 -0.31 -16.19
CA ASN A 88 -5.03 -0.09 -17.35
C ASN A 88 -5.64 1.01 -18.25
N LYS A 89 -5.00 1.28 -19.39
CA LYS A 89 -5.48 2.28 -20.35
C LYS A 89 -6.93 2.06 -20.82
N ASN A 90 -7.37 0.81 -20.97
CA ASN A 90 -8.71 0.45 -21.47
C ASN A 90 -9.76 0.33 -20.35
N THR A 91 -9.30 0.13 -19.12
CA THR A 91 -10.14 0.02 -17.92
C THR A 91 -9.54 0.90 -16.83
N PRO A 92 -9.66 2.23 -16.96
CA PRO A 92 -9.06 3.18 -16.03
C PRO A 92 -9.82 3.25 -14.71
N LEU A 93 -9.15 3.77 -13.69
CA LEU A 93 -9.77 4.04 -12.40
C LEU A 93 -10.76 5.20 -12.56
N SER A 94 -12.05 4.91 -12.48
CA SER A 94 -13.15 5.88 -12.53
C SER A 94 -13.66 6.25 -11.14
N ASP A 95 -14.43 7.34 -11.06
CA ASP A 95 -15.01 7.86 -9.81
C ASP A 95 -15.93 6.85 -9.10
N GLU A 96 -16.62 5.99 -9.86
CA GLU A 96 -17.52 4.95 -9.33
C GLU A 96 -16.80 4.00 -8.36
N HIS A 97 -15.50 3.74 -8.56
CA HIS A 97 -14.73 2.87 -7.66
C HIS A 97 -14.58 3.45 -6.24
N PHE A 98 -14.80 4.76 -6.07
CA PHE A 98 -14.69 5.46 -4.79
C PHE A 98 -16.02 5.59 -4.04
N GLU A 99 -17.13 5.09 -4.58
CA GLU A 99 -18.44 5.20 -3.91
C GLU A 99 -18.45 4.58 -2.52
N LEU A 100 -17.93 3.35 -2.39
CA LEU A 100 -17.82 2.69 -1.09
C LEU A 100 -16.93 3.51 -0.15
N ALA A 101 -15.79 4.03 -0.63
CA ALA A 101 -14.90 4.84 0.18
C ALA A 101 -15.57 6.12 0.70
N ARG A 102 -16.40 6.78 -0.12
CA ARG A 102 -17.18 7.96 0.28
C ARG A 102 -18.26 7.60 1.30
N ALA A 103 -18.98 6.50 1.09
CA ALA A 103 -19.98 6.02 2.03
C ALA A 103 -19.37 5.73 3.41
N THR A 104 -18.25 4.99 3.43
CA THR A 104 -17.48 4.71 4.65
C THR A 104 -16.98 5.99 5.32
N TRP A 105 -16.43 6.92 4.54
CA TRP A 105 -15.97 8.21 5.06
C TRP A 105 -17.08 9.01 5.72
N ASN A 106 -18.29 9.03 5.17
CA ASN A 106 -19.41 9.77 5.77
C ASN A 106 -19.74 9.25 7.17
N GLY A 107 -19.79 7.92 7.35
CA GLY A 107 -19.97 7.31 8.68
C GLY A 107 -18.82 7.62 9.63
N TRP A 108 -17.59 7.48 9.14
CA TRP A 108 -16.38 7.73 9.92
C TRP A 108 -16.23 9.20 10.35
N ALA A 109 -16.48 10.15 9.46
CA ALA A 109 -16.45 11.58 9.74
C ALA A 109 -17.52 12.00 10.76
N SER A 110 -18.67 11.33 10.75
CA SER A 110 -19.71 11.52 11.75
C SER A 110 -19.31 10.97 13.13
N TYR A 111 -18.69 9.78 13.19
CA TYR A 111 -18.11 9.25 14.42
C TYR A 111 -17.02 10.15 15.01
N ARG A 112 -16.08 10.62 14.17
CA ARG A 112 -14.99 11.53 14.61
C ARG A 112 -15.50 12.85 15.17
N ARG A 113 -16.70 13.29 14.76
CA ARG A 113 -17.39 14.48 15.31
C ARG A 113 -18.22 14.18 16.55
N GLY A 114 -18.27 12.93 17.02
CA GLY A 114 -19.07 12.50 18.18
C GLY A 114 -20.57 12.39 17.90
N ALA A 115 -20.99 12.42 16.63
CA ALA A 115 -22.41 12.43 16.26
C ALA A 115 -23.01 11.02 16.14
N HIS A 116 -22.19 10.00 15.91
CA HIS A 116 -22.61 8.62 15.66
C HIS A 116 -21.62 7.63 16.30
N PRO A 117 -22.03 6.36 16.56
CA PRO A 117 -21.13 5.34 17.08
C PRO A 117 -20.03 4.97 16.09
N ARG A 118 -18.98 4.31 16.59
CA ARG A 118 -17.86 3.82 15.78
C ARG A 118 -18.38 2.87 14.70
N PRO A 119 -18.07 3.09 13.40
CA PRO A 119 -18.52 2.20 12.34
C PRO A 119 -17.93 0.79 12.49
N ALA A 120 -18.72 -0.22 12.10
CA ALA A 120 -18.23 -1.59 12.03
C ALA A 120 -17.27 -1.77 10.85
N ALA A 121 -16.30 -2.68 11.00
CA ALA A 121 -15.48 -3.14 9.88
C ALA A 121 -16.34 -3.98 8.92
N THR A 122 -16.23 -3.72 7.62
CA THR A 122 -17.02 -4.38 6.58
C THR A 122 -16.17 -4.63 5.34
N GLY A 123 -16.05 -5.89 4.92
CA GLY A 123 -15.32 -6.28 3.71
C GLY A 123 -13.92 -5.67 3.60
N TRP A 124 -13.80 -4.61 2.78
CA TRP A 124 -12.59 -3.86 2.45
C TRP A 124 -12.31 -2.64 3.34
N CYS A 125 -13.07 -2.49 4.43
CA CYS A 125 -12.98 -1.41 5.39
C CYS A 125 -12.72 -1.94 6.80
N TRP A 126 -11.71 -1.41 7.49
CA TRP A 126 -11.44 -1.69 8.90
C TRP A 126 -10.79 -0.50 9.58
N ILE A 127 -10.77 -0.50 10.91
CA ILE A 127 -10.19 0.58 11.72
C ILE A 127 -9.11 -0.02 12.62
N GLU A 128 -7.95 0.62 12.67
CA GLU A 128 -6.88 0.27 13.61
C GLU A 128 -6.58 1.43 14.53
N SER A 129 -6.32 1.12 15.80
CA SER A 129 -5.84 2.06 16.80
C SER A 129 -4.34 2.33 16.65
N TYR A 130 -3.90 3.47 17.20
CA TYR A 130 -2.49 3.82 17.28
C TYR A 130 -1.66 2.71 17.95
N ARG A 131 -2.18 2.07 19.01
CA ARG A 131 -1.47 1.00 19.73
C ARG A 131 -1.24 -0.23 18.85
N GLU A 132 -2.24 -0.62 18.05
CA GLU A 132 -2.10 -1.74 17.11
C GLU A 132 -1.09 -1.42 16.01
N ILE A 133 -1.05 -0.17 15.55
CA ILE A 133 -0.09 0.32 14.55
C ILE A 133 1.33 0.39 15.12
N GLU A 134 1.48 0.83 16.36
CA GLU A 134 2.76 0.90 17.07
C GLU A 134 3.33 -0.51 17.33
N ALA A 135 2.48 -1.45 17.78
CA ALA A 135 2.87 -2.84 18.02
C ALA A 135 3.43 -3.55 16.77
N ARG A 136 3.02 -3.11 15.57
CA ARG A 136 3.55 -3.60 14.28
C ARG A 136 4.65 -2.73 13.69
N GLY A 137 5.32 -1.91 14.49
CA GLY A 137 6.47 -1.12 14.07
C GLY A 137 6.12 0.05 13.15
N PHE A 138 4.93 0.65 13.33
CA PHE A 138 4.44 1.76 12.52
C PHE A 138 4.30 1.43 11.03
N ASP A 139 4.12 0.15 10.69
CA ASP A 139 3.65 -0.24 9.36
C ASP A 139 2.27 0.41 9.13
N LEU A 140 1.97 0.89 7.93
CA LEU A 140 0.67 1.46 7.53
C LEU A 140 0.12 0.78 6.27
N SER A 141 0.71 -0.34 5.84
CA SER A 141 0.24 -1.10 4.69
C SER A 141 -1.21 -1.55 4.91
N SER A 142 -2.03 -1.36 3.87
CA SER A 142 -3.46 -1.67 3.95
C SER A 142 -3.70 -3.16 3.72
N ARG A 143 -3.05 -4.01 4.51
CA ARG A 143 -3.30 -5.45 4.60
C ARG A 143 -4.27 -5.70 5.74
N LYS A 144 -5.37 -6.40 5.48
CA LYS A 144 -6.36 -6.73 6.51
C LYS A 144 -5.65 -7.55 7.61
N PRO A 145 -5.95 -7.34 8.90
CA PRO A 145 -5.31 -8.10 9.98
C PRO A 145 -5.37 -9.62 9.77
N GLU A 146 -6.47 -10.13 9.24
CA GLU A 146 -6.69 -11.55 8.91
C GLU A 146 -5.73 -12.08 7.83
N ASP A 147 -5.39 -11.25 6.84
CA ASP A 147 -4.51 -11.64 5.73
C ASP A 147 -3.03 -11.69 6.13
N ARG A 148 -2.67 -11.15 7.30
CA ARG A 148 -1.26 -11.01 7.74
C ARG A 148 -0.66 -12.33 8.24
N SER A 149 -1.48 -13.26 8.70
CA SER A 149 -1.03 -14.58 9.17
C SER A 149 -0.81 -15.60 8.04
N GLN A 150 -1.18 -15.25 6.81
CA GLN A 150 -1.08 -16.11 5.63
C GLN A 150 0.12 -15.76 4.72
N ASP A 151 1.14 -15.09 5.25
CA ASP A 151 2.44 -15.08 4.58
C ASP A 151 3.00 -16.52 4.66
N GLU A 152 2.55 -17.42 3.75
CA GLU A 152 3.27 -18.64 3.41
C GLU A 152 4.65 -18.20 2.95
N ILE A 153 5.61 -18.16 3.88
CA ILE A 153 7.01 -18.04 3.53
C ILE A 153 7.28 -19.28 2.69
N PRO A 154 7.57 -19.15 1.38
CA PRO A 154 7.84 -20.31 0.56
C PRO A 154 9.01 -21.05 1.21
N ASN A 155 8.92 -22.38 1.26
CA ASN A 155 9.94 -23.19 1.91
C ASN A 155 11.33 -22.77 1.39
N VAL A 156 12.29 -22.58 2.30
CA VAL A 156 13.67 -22.18 1.95
C VAL A 156 14.26 -23.14 0.91
N ALA A 157 13.93 -24.43 0.98
CA ALA A 157 14.30 -25.43 -0.01
C ALA A 157 13.73 -25.10 -1.41
N ASP A 158 12.47 -24.69 -1.52
CA ASP A 158 11.84 -24.33 -2.80
C ASP A 158 12.45 -23.06 -3.39
N LEU A 159 12.75 -22.06 -2.55
CA LEU A 159 13.39 -20.83 -3.00
C LEU A 159 14.80 -21.08 -3.51
N THR A 160 15.60 -21.87 -2.79
CA THR A 160 16.95 -22.25 -3.21
C THR A 160 16.93 -23.12 -4.47
N ALA A 161 16.00 -24.07 -4.59
CA ALA A 161 15.82 -24.88 -5.79
C ALA A 161 15.48 -24.02 -7.02
N ARG A 162 14.57 -23.06 -6.88
CA ARG A 162 14.20 -22.12 -7.96
C ARG A 162 15.39 -21.23 -8.39
N LEU A 163 16.19 -20.77 -7.43
CA LEU A 163 17.41 -20.01 -7.71
C LEU A 163 18.45 -20.86 -8.46
N LEU A 164 18.68 -22.10 -8.02
CA LEU A 164 19.59 -23.03 -8.68
C LEU A 164 19.15 -23.38 -10.11
N ALA A 165 17.84 -23.59 -10.32
CA ALA A 165 17.29 -23.82 -11.65
C ALA A 165 17.50 -22.59 -12.56
N SER A 166 17.13 -21.39 -12.09
CA SER A 166 17.27 -20.16 -12.86
C SER A 166 18.73 -19.83 -13.20
N THR A 167 19.67 -20.08 -12.28
CA THR A 167 21.11 -19.89 -12.52
C THR A 167 21.69 -20.90 -13.51
N SER A 168 21.17 -22.13 -13.52
CA SER A 168 21.52 -23.15 -14.51
C SER A 168 21.02 -22.76 -15.91
N ASP A 169 19.79 -22.29 -16.03
CA ASP A 169 19.21 -21.82 -17.29
C ASP A 169 20.00 -20.63 -17.87
N LEU A 170 20.36 -19.66 -17.01
CA LEU A 170 21.22 -18.54 -17.39
C LEU A 170 22.58 -19.01 -17.91
N HIS A 171 23.22 -19.96 -17.23
CA HIS A 171 24.48 -20.54 -17.69
C HIS A 171 24.35 -21.18 -19.06
N GLN A 172 23.30 -21.96 -19.30
CA GLN A 172 23.07 -22.58 -20.62
C GLN A 172 22.86 -21.54 -21.72
N LEU A 173 22.11 -20.47 -21.43
CA LEU A 173 21.90 -19.35 -22.35
C LEU A 173 23.21 -18.66 -22.70
N ILE A 174 24.06 -18.38 -21.70
CA ILE A 174 25.38 -17.77 -21.89
C ILE A 174 26.27 -18.69 -22.74
N GLN A 175 26.30 -20.01 -22.46
CA GLN A 175 27.07 -20.96 -23.27
C GLN A 175 26.60 -21.03 -24.71
N ARG A 176 25.28 -21.03 -24.96
CA ARG A 176 24.71 -20.98 -26.31
C ARG A 176 25.09 -19.70 -27.03
N LEU A 177 25.02 -18.56 -26.34
CA LEU A 177 25.42 -17.26 -26.88
C LEU A 177 26.92 -17.27 -27.25
N HIS A 178 27.77 -17.75 -26.33
CA HIS A 178 29.20 -17.87 -26.55
C HIS A 178 29.51 -18.74 -27.78
N LYS A 179 28.94 -19.95 -27.89
CA LYS A 179 29.13 -20.83 -29.07
C LYS A 179 28.74 -20.13 -30.38
N LYS A 180 27.63 -19.39 -30.39
CA LYS A 180 27.17 -18.66 -31.59
C LYS A 180 28.10 -17.50 -31.97
N LEU A 181 28.67 -16.81 -30.98
CA LEU A 181 29.58 -15.69 -31.23
C LEU A 181 30.97 -16.17 -31.63
N SER A 182 31.53 -17.18 -30.97
CA SER A 182 32.83 -17.76 -31.35
C SER A 182 32.81 -18.32 -32.77
N ALA A 183 31.73 -19.01 -33.15
CA ALA A 183 31.53 -19.50 -34.52
C ALA A 183 31.42 -18.38 -35.57
N ARG A 184 31.12 -17.14 -35.17
CA ARG A 184 30.94 -15.99 -36.07
C ARG A 184 32.18 -15.09 -36.13
N VAL A 185 33.04 -15.13 -35.11
CA VAL A 185 34.26 -14.30 -35.00
C VAL A 185 35.51 -15.06 -35.47
N GLY A 186 35.45 -16.37 -35.68
CA GLY A 186 36.59 -17.14 -36.21
C GLY A 186 37.76 -17.20 -35.22
N LEU A 187 37.44 -17.49 -33.95
CA LEU A 187 38.37 -18.05 -32.97
C LEU A 187 37.96 -19.50 -32.70
#